data_AF-A0A9X9A1W8-F1
#
_entry.id   AF-A0A9X9A1W8-F1
#
_cell.length_a   1.000
_cell.length_b   1.000
_cell.length_c   1.000
_cell.angle_alpha   90.00
_cell.angle_beta   90.00
_cell.angle_gamma   90.00
#
_symmetry.space_group_name_H-M   'P 1'
#
loop_
_entity.id
_entity.type
_entity.pdbx_description
1 polymer ?
#
loop_
_entity_poly.entity_id
_entity_poly.type
_entity_poly.pdbx_seq_one_letter_code
_entity_poly.pdbx_strand_id
1 'polypeptide(L)'
;ASGLLPTIEALKAKKDIAIANKETLVAAGHIVTELAKQNGCRLIPVDSEHSAIFQCLNGENNKEIDKLIVTASGGAFRDKTREEMKTLQAKDALKHPNWLMGAKLTIDSATLMNKGFEVMEARWLFDIPYEKIDVMIHKESIIHSLVEFIDGSVMAQLGAPDMRMPIQYAFHYPTRLPSSYEKLNLLEIGSLHFEKPDLEKFPCLQYAYECGKIGGTTPAVLNAAK
;
A
#
# COMPACT_ATOMS: atom_id res chain seq x y z
N ALA A 1 -9.94 14.33 -1.52
CA ALA A 1 -9.87 13.48 -0.31
C ALA A 1 -11.19 13.54 0.47
N SER A 2 -12.25 12.89 -0.02
CA SER A 2 -13.57 12.91 0.65
C SER A 2 -13.58 12.20 2.02
N GLY A 3 -12.63 11.29 2.26
CA GLY A 3 -12.51 10.53 3.52
C GLY A 3 -11.87 11.29 4.69
N LEU A 4 -11.29 12.48 4.46
CA LEU A 4 -10.53 13.19 5.50
C LEU A 4 -11.42 13.68 6.65
N LEU A 5 -12.52 14.39 6.35
CA LEU A 5 -13.40 14.93 7.39
C LEU A 5 -14.04 13.83 8.26
N PRO A 6 -14.61 12.74 7.69
CA PRO A 6 -15.10 11.63 8.50
C PRO A 6 -14.02 11.00 9.39
N THR A 7 -12.79 10.85 8.87
CA THR A 7 -11.66 10.31 9.65
C THR A 7 -11.33 11.20 10.83
N ILE A 8 -11.26 12.52 10.64
CA ILE A 8 -11.00 13.49 11.71
C ILE A 8 -12.08 13.43 12.79
N GLU A 9 -13.36 13.42 12.39
CA GLU A 9 -14.47 13.39 13.36
C GLU A 9 -14.51 12.07 14.15
N ALA A 10 -14.20 10.94 13.51
CA ALA A 10 -14.10 9.65 14.20
C ALA A 10 -12.93 9.63 15.22
N LEU A 11 -11.77 10.22 14.87
CA LEU A 11 -10.63 10.35 15.78
C LEU A 11 -10.94 11.28 16.97
N LYS A 12 -11.61 12.41 16.73
CA LYS A 12 -12.10 13.29 17.82
C LYS A 12 -13.08 12.58 18.75
N ALA A 13 -13.90 11.68 18.21
CA ALA A 13 -14.79 10.81 18.96
C ALA A 13 -14.07 9.60 19.62
N LYS A 14 -12.74 9.60 19.61
CA LYS A 14 -11.85 8.58 20.19
C LYS A 14 -12.12 7.17 19.64
N LYS A 15 -12.35 7.06 18.33
CA LYS A 15 -12.54 5.78 17.64
C LYS A 15 -11.26 5.39 16.93
N ASP A 16 -10.88 4.12 17.08
CA ASP A 16 -9.88 3.51 16.21
C ASP A 16 -10.42 3.47 14.77
N ILE A 17 -9.52 3.66 13.81
CA ILE A 17 -9.88 3.75 12.39
C ILE A 17 -9.27 2.57 11.65
N ALA A 18 -10.12 1.72 11.09
CA ALA A 18 -9.72 0.79 10.04
C ALA A 18 -9.57 1.58 8.73
N ILE A 19 -8.35 2.03 8.43
CA ILE A 19 -8.09 2.98 7.34
C ILE A 19 -7.85 2.25 6.02
N ALA A 20 -8.76 2.48 5.07
CA ALA A 20 -8.67 1.95 3.69
C ALA A 20 -8.45 3.06 2.64
N ASN A 21 -8.63 4.32 3.02
CA ASN A 21 -8.53 5.45 2.09
C ASN A 21 -7.14 6.08 2.14
N LYS A 22 -6.22 5.57 1.30
CA LYS A 22 -4.83 6.06 1.22
C LYS A 22 -4.72 7.55 0.92
N GLU A 23 -5.63 8.12 0.12
CA GLU A 23 -5.61 9.55 -0.22
C GLU A 23 -5.74 10.48 0.98
N THR A 24 -6.33 10.01 2.08
CA THR A 24 -6.43 10.76 3.34
C THR A 24 -5.04 10.94 3.95
N LEU A 25 -4.23 9.88 4.01
CA LEU A 25 -2.87 9.95 4.55
C LEU A 25 -1.88 10.60 3.57
N VAL A 26 -2.08 10.42 2.27
CA VAL A 26 -1.29 11.13 1.24
C VAL A 26 -1.47 12.65 1.38
N ALA A 27 -2.71 13.14 1.47
CA ALA A 27 -2.97 14.58 1.48
C ALA A 27 -2.76 15.22 2.86
N ALA A 28 -3.03 14.50 3.94
CA ALA A 28 -3.12 15.06 5.29
C ALA A 28 -2.51 14.14 6.35
N GLY A 29 -1.51 13.33 6.01
CA GLY A 29 -0.90 12.35 6.90
C GLY A 29 -0.49 12.94 8.24
N HIS A 30 0.29 14.04 8.24
CA HIS A 30 0.70 14.75 9.45
C HIS A 30 -0.47 15.20 10.35
N ILE A 31 -1.64 15.54 9.79
CA ILE A 31 -2.82 15.95 10.56
C ILE A 31 -3.46 14.72 11.19
N VAL A 32 -3.66 13.67 10.39
CA VAL A 32 -4.39 12.46 10.79
C VAL A 32 -3.61 11.65 11.81
N THR A 33 -2.31 11.44 11.60
CA THR A 33 -1.46 10.66 12.53
C THR A 33 -1.26 11.38 13.85
N GLU A 34 -1.03 12.69 13.83
CA GLU A 34 -0.90 13.50 15.05
C GLU A 34 -2.22 13.52 15.83
N LEU A 35 -3.35 13.71 15.16
CA LEU A 35 -4.67 13.68 15.81
C LEU A 35 -4.97 12.31 16.43
N ALA A 36 -4.62 11.22 15.75
CA ALA A 36 -4.78 9.87 16.29
C ALA A 36 -3.94 9.67 17.55
N LYS A 37 -2.67 10.09 17.52
CA LYS A 37 -1.77 10.05 18.68
C LYS A 37 -2.29 10.88 19.85
N GLN A 38 -2.74 12.10 19.61
CA GLN A 38 -3.29 13.00 20.65
C GLN A 38 -4.55 12.43 21.32
N ASN A 39 -5.39 11.72 20.55
CA ASN A 39 -6.62 11.12 21.08
C ASN A 39 -6.44 9.68 21.60
N GLY A 40 -5.24 9.11 21.49
CA GLY A 40 -4.96 7.73 21.89
C GLY A 40 -5.64 6.69 21.00
N CYS A 41 -5.94 7.04 19.75
CA CYS A 41 -6.58 6.16 18.76
C CYS A 41 -5.54 5.44 17.91
N ARG A 42 -5.93 4.27 17.39
CA ARG A 42 -5.14 3.48 16.45
C ARG A 42 -5.60 3.74 15.02
N LEU A 43 -4.64 3.79 14.11
CA LEU A 43 -4.87 3.69 12.67
C LEU A 43 -4.48 2.27 12.25
N ILE A 44 -5.47 1.45 11.93
CA ILE A 44 -5.28 0.05 11.56
C ILE A 44 -5.41 -0.07 10.04
N PRO A 45 -4.33 -0.42 9.32
CA PRO A 45 -4.37 -0.45 7.87
C PRO A 45 -5.24 -1.57 7.32
N VAL A 46 -6.07 -1.22 6.33
CA VAL A 46 -6.91 -2.14 5.56
C VAL A 46 -6.35 -2.37 4.15
N ASP A 47 -5.57 -1.43 3.63
CA ASP A 47 -4.87 -1.63 2.35
C ASP A 47 -3.94 -2.84 2.45
N SER A 48 -3.88 -3.68 1.40
CA SER A 48 -3.32 -5.03 1.48
C SER A 48 -1.86 -5.03 1.93
N GLU A 49 -1.07 -4.14 1.35
CA GLU A 49 0.36 -3.97 1.55
C GLU A 49 0.67 -3.49 2.98
N HIS A 50 -0.05 -2.49 3.45
CA HIS A 50 0.15 -1.98 4.81
C HIS A 50 -0.42 -2.92 5.86
N SER A 51 -1.50 -3.64 5.55
CA SER A 51 -2.01 -4.70 6.42
C SER A 51 -1.00 -5.86 6.53
N ALA A 52 -0.29 -6.17 5.45
CA ALA A 52 0.81 -7.12 5.45
C ALA A 52 1.98 -6.66 6.32
N ILE A 53 2.44 -5.42 6.16
CA ILE A 53 3.49 -4.83 7.01
C ILE A 53 3.05 -4.83 8.48
N PHE A 54 1.82 -4.40 8.77
CA PHE A 54 1.27 -4.37 10.11
C PHE A 54 1.22 -5.76 10.77
N GLN A 55 0.91 -6.81 9.99
CA GLN A 55 0.97 -8.20 10.44
C GLN A 55 2.40 -8.66 10.72
N CYS A 56 3.37 -8.29 9.88
CA CYS A 56 4.78 -8.61 10.09
C CYS A 56 5.37 -7.93 11.33
N LEU A 57 4.89 -6.73 11.66
CA LEU A 57 5.35 -5.97 12.83
C LEU A 57 4.67 -6.38 14.15
N ASN A 58 3.70 -7.29 14.12
CA ASN A 58 2.95 -7.64 15.32
C ASN A 58 3.79 -8.47 16.30
N GLY A 59 4.27 -7.82 17.36
CA GLY A 59 5.17 -8.40 18.36
C GLY A 59 6.62 -7.97 18.20
N GLU A 60 6.93 -7.23 17.13
CA GLU A 60 8.26 -6.71 16.82
C GLU A 60 8.46 -5.28 17.34
N ASN A 61 9.72 -4.86 17.39
CA ASN A 61 10.10 -3.50 17.76
C ASN A 61 10.32 -2.65 16.50
N ASN A 62 9.47 -1.64 16.29
CA ASN A 62 9.55 -0.78 15.10
C ASN A 62 10.92 -0.07 14.92
N LYS A 63 11.73 0.08 15.97
CA LYS A 63 13.07 0.66 15.88
C LYS A 63 14.09 -0.25 15.19
N GLU A 64 13.78 -1.54 15.09
CA GLU A 64 14.61 -2.57 14.45
C GLU A 64 14.23 -2.78 12.98
N ILE A 65 13.26 -2.01 12.46
CA ILE A 65 12.95 -1.98 11.02
C ILE A 65 14.12 -1.32 10.28
N ASP A 66 14.77 -2.08 9.40
CA ASP A 66 15.71 -1.49 8.47
C ASP A 66 14.99 -0.93 7.23
N LYS A 67 14.06 -1.69 6.67
CA LYS A 67 13.35 -1.31 5.44
C LYS A 67 11.96 -1.93 5.34
N LEU A 68 11.03 -1.18 4.76
CA LEU A 68 9.74 -1.67 4.31
C LEU A 68 9.80 -1.93 2.81
N ILE A 69 9.28 -3.08 2.37
CA ILE A 69 9.22 -3.44 0.95
C ILE A 69 7.75 -3.60 0.55
N VAL A 70 7.25 -2.61 -0.20
CA VAL A 70 5.88 -2.54 -0.67
C VAL A 70 5.79 -3.24 -2.02
N THR A 71 5.17 -4.42 -2.08
CA THR A 71 5.08 -5.19 -3.33
C THR A 71 4.03 -4.64 -4.27
N ALA A 72 4.21 -4.71 -5.58
CA ALA A 72 3.27 -4.24 -6.59
C ALA A 72 2.99 -5.32 -7.65
N SER A 73 1.75 -5.43 -8.12
CA SER A 73 1.42 -6.35 -9.23
C SER A 73 2.08 -5.97 -10.56
N GLY A 74 2.52 -4.71 -10.70
CA GLY A 74 2.96 -4.09 -11.95
C GLY A 74 1.83 -3.50 -12.81
N GLY A 75 0.57 -3.79 -12.47
CA GLY A 75 -0.61 -3.34 -13.22
C GLY A 75 -0.73 -3.94 -14.62
N ALA A 76 -1.74 -3.49 -15.37
CA ALA A 76 -2.06 -4.02 -16.71
C ALA A 76 -0.96 -3.76 -17.76
N PHE A 77 -0.08 -2.80 -17.52
CA PHE A 77 0.94 -2.37 -18.48
C PHE A 77 2.35 -2.90 -18.15
N ARG A 78 2.50 -3.78 -17.15
CA ARG A 78 3.81 -4.31 -16.72
C ARG A 78 4.60 -4.99 -17.85
N ASP A 79 3.93 -5.67 -18.77
CA ASP A 79 4.55 -6.39 -19.89
C ASP A 79 4.64 -5.55 -21.18
N LYS A 80 4.27 -4.26 -21.13
CA LYS A 80 4.29 -3.34 -22.28
C LYS A 80 5.57 -2.53 -22.35
N THR A 81 6.05 -2.26 -23.55
CA THR A 81 7.13 -1.31 -23.78
C THR A 81 6.63 0.12 -23.69
N ARG A 82 7.55 1.07 -23.46
CA ARG A 82 7.22 2.51 -23.42
C ARG A 82 6.59 3.01 -24.74
N GLU A 83 6.99 2.45 -25.88
CA GLU A 83 6.40 2.78 -27.17
C GLU A 83 4.98 2.25 -27.32
N GLU A 84 4.71 1.00 -26.90
CA GLU A 84 3.35 0.45 -26.89
C GLU A 84 2.41 1.30 -26.01
N MET A 85 2.90 1.74 -24.85
CA MET A 85 2.13 2.55 -23.89
C MET A 85 1.62 3.88 -24.45
N LYS A 86 2.27 4.45 -25.49
CA LYS A 86 1.82 5.72 -26.11
C LYS A 86 0.44 5.64 -26.76
N THR A 87 -0.01 4.42 -27.11
CA THR A 87 -1.27 4.19 -27.82
C THR A 87 -2.37 3.58 -26.94
N LEU A 88 -2.03 3.22 -25.70
CA LEU A 88 -2.96 2.57 -24.79
C LEU A 88 -4.01 3.56 -24.29
N GLN A 89 -5.22 3.04 -24.07
CA GLN A 89 -6.37 3.79 -23.59
C GLN A 89 -6.78 3.32 -22.20
N ALA A 90 -7.62 4.11 -21.52
CA ALA A 90 -8.15 3.75 -20.20
C ALA A 90 -8.80 2.35 -20.18
N LYS A 91 -9.50 1.96 -21.25
CA LYS A 91 -10.12 0.63 -21.40
C LYS A 91 -9.11 -0.52 -21.35
N ASP A 92 -7.86 -0.28 -21.73
CA ASP A 92 -6.80 -1.29 -21.71
C ASP A 92 -6.27 -1.47 -20.29
N ALA A 93 -6.17 -0.38 -19.52
CA ALA A 93 -5.81 -0.41 -18.11
C ALA A 93 -6.87 -1.13 -17.25
N LEU A 94 -8.16 -1.01 -17.59
CA LEU A 94 -9.26 -1.65 -16.85
C LEU A 94 -9.23 -3.18 -16.83
N LYS A 95 -8.34 -3.82 -17.59
CA LYS A 95 -8.13 -5.28 -17.62
C LYS A 95 -7.00 -5.69 -16.66
N HIS A 96 -7.21 -5.47 -15.35
CA HIS A 96 -6.20 -5.78 -14.34
C HIS A 96 -5.98 -7.30 -14.21
N PRO A 97 -4.74 -7.82 -14.15
CA PRO A 97 -4.46 -9.25 -14.20
C PRO A 97 -4.90 -10.03 -12.95
N ASN A 98 -4.81 -9.43 -11.77
CA ASN A 98 -4.96 -10.17 -10.50
C ASN A 98 -6.15 -9.74 -9.63
N TRP A 99 -6.75 -8.58 -9.90
CA TRP A 99 -7.63 -7.91 -8.94
C TRP A 99 -8.85 -7.34 -9.66
N LEU A 100 -10.03 -7.52 -9.08
CA LEU A 100 -11.26 -6.83 -9.49
C LEU A 100 -11.44 -5.59 -8.61
N MET A 101 -11.18 -4.42 -9.19
CA MET A 101 -11.14 -3.14 -8.47
C MET A 101 -11.95 -2.06 -9.18
N GLY A 102 -12.26 -0.98 -8.46
CA GLY A 102 -12.89 0.21 -9.04
C GLY A 102 -11.98 0.88 -10.08
N ALA A 103 -12.59 1.49 -11.10
CA ALA A 103 -11.88 2.02 -12.27
C ALA A 103 -10.68 2.92 -11.93
N LYS A 104 -10.85 3.84 -10.97
CA LYS A 104 -9.76 4.74 -10.53
C LYS A 104 -8.53 3.97 -10.05
N LEU A 105 -8.73 3.03 -9.12
CA LEU A 105 -7.64 2.24 -8.54
C LEU A 105 -6.96 1.39 -9.62
N THR A 106 -7.74 0.90 -10.58
CA THR A 106 -7.22 0.14 -11.71
C THR A 106 -6.33 0.98 -12.64
N ILE A 107 -6.69 2.23 -12.93
CA ILE A 107 -5.83 3.17 -13.68
C ILE A 107 -4.57 3.51 -12.89
N ASP A 108 -4.72 3.81 -11.60
CA ASP A 108 -3.60 4.14 -10.71
C ASP A 108 -2.60 2.96 -10.60
N SER A 109 -3.10 1.72 -10.61
CA SER A 109 -2.27 0.50 -10.67
C SER A 109 -1.52 0.39 -11.98
N ALA A 110 -2.17 0.65 -13.13
CA ALA A 110 -1.55 0.58 -14.44
C ALA A 110 -0.42 1.60 -14.67
N THR A 111 -0.40 2.69 -13.90
CA THR A 111 0.64 3.74 -13.95
C THR A 111 1.65 3.65 -12.80
N LEU A 112 1.45 2.72 -11.86
CA LEU A 112 2.10 2.65 -10.55
C LEU A 112 1.92 3.89 -9.65
N MET A 113 1.02 4.82 -9.99
CA MET A 113 0.64 5.91 -9.09
C MET A 113 0.01 5.37 -7.81
N ASN A 114 -0.75 4.27 -7.89
CA ASN A 114 -1.30 3.60 -6.72
C ASN A 114 -0.18 3.23 -5.73
N LYS A 115 0.89 2.62 -6.25
CA LYS A 115 2.04 2.21 -5.45
C LYS A 115 2.79 3.42 -4.87
N GLY A 116 2.89 4.51 -5.63
CA GLY A 116 3.43 5.78 -5.13
C GLY A 116 2.65 6.33 -3.93
N PHE A 117 1.32 6.19 -3.93
CA PHE A 117 0.50 6.64 -2.80
C PHE A 117 0.65 5.71 -1.60
N GLU A 118 0.81 4.42 -1.82
CA GLU A 118 1.06 3.45 -0.76
C GLU A 118 2.43 3.65 -0.12
N VAL A 119 3.45 4.09 -0.87
CA VAL A 119 4.75 4.53 -0.31
C VAL A 119 4.55 5.72 0.66
N MET A 120 3.80 6.74 0.25
CA MET A 120 3.47 7.89 1.11
C MET A 120 2.64 7.50 2.33
N GLU A 121 1.70 6.58 2.16
CA GLU A 121 0.90 6.08 3.26
C GLU A 121 1.75 5.29 4.27
N ALA A 122 2.67 4.45 3.80
CA ALA A 122 3.57 3.67 4.66
C ALA A 122 4.46 4.59 5.53
N ARG A 123 4.94 5.71 4.97
CA ARG A 123 5.68 6.76 5.72
C ARG A 123 4.90 7.21 6.96
N TRP A 124 3.59 7.38 6.84
CA TRP A 124 2.74 7.89 7.91
C TRP A 124 2.28 6.80 8.88
N LEU A 125 1.90 5.63 8.37
CA LEU A 125 1.40 4.53 9.20
C LEU A 125 2.48 3.93 10.12
N PHE A 126 3.71 3.84 9.62
CA PHE A 126 4.80 3.14 10.31
C PHE A 126 5.91 4.08 10.80
N ASP A 127 5.78 5.39 10.53
CA ASP A 127 6.79 6.40 10.84
C ASP A 127 8.20 6.09 10.28
N ILE A 128 8.25 5.56 9.05
CA ILE A 128 9.49 5.15 8.37
C ILE A 128 9.86 6.15 7.26
N PRO A 129 11.08 6.70 7.21
CA PRO A 129 11.48 7.66 6.17
C PRO A 129 11.42 7.04 4.77
N TYR A 130 11.18 7.87 3.74
CA TYR A 130 11.02 7.41 2.35
C TYR A 130 12.22 6.62 1.82
N GLU A 131 13.43 6.90 2.29
CA GLU A 131 14.67 6.19 1.94
C GLU A 131 14.69 4.73 2.41
N LYS A 132 13.83 4.38 3.37
CA LYS A 132 13.67 3.05 3.93
C LYS A 132 12.39 2.36 3.42
N ILE A 133 11.78 2.85 2.33
CA ILE A 133 10.60 2.26 1.72
C ILE A 133 10.92 1.93 0.26
N ASP A 134 11.09 0.65 -0.04
CA ASP A 134 11.34 0.17 -1.41
C ASP A 134 10.05 -0.37 -2.04
N VAL A 135 9.96 -0.26 -3.36
CA VAL A 135 8.92 -0.90 -4.16
C VAL A 135 9.50 -2.08 -4.91
N MET A 136 8.80 -3.21 -4.88
CA MET A 136 9.18 -4.43 -5.57
C MET A 136 8.03 -4.94 -6.45
N ILE A 137 8.27 -5.20 -7.72
CA ILE A 137 7.27 -5.83 -8.58
C ILE A 137 7.20 -7.32 -8.20
N HIS A 138 5.99 -7.76 -7.83
CA HIS A 138 5.64 -9.14 -7.54
C HIS A 138 4.34 -9.48 -8.27
N LYS A 139 4.47 -10.08 -9.45
CA LYS A 139 3.38 -10.22 -10.43
C LYS A 139 2.28 -11.18 -9.98
N GLU A 140 2.57 -12.11 -9.07
CA GLU A 140 1.61 -13.08 -8.54
C GLU A 140 0.72 -12.50 -7.45
N SER A 141 1.11 -11.38 -6.82
CA SER A 141 0.37 -10.75 -5.72
C SER A 141 0.03 -11.73 -4.57
N ILE A 142 0.97 -12.63 -4.25
CA ILE A 142 0.85 -13.59 -3.14
C ILE A 142 1.57 -13.05 -1.90
N ILE A 143 2.78 -12.52 -2.06
CA ILE A 143 3.45 -11.73 -1.02
C ILE A 143 2.90 -10.30 -1.09
N HIS A 144 2.15 -9.92 -0.07
CA HIS A 144 1.46 -8.63 -0.03
C HIS A 144 2.36 -7.49 0.42
N SER A 145 3.40 -7.73 1.22
CA SER A 145 4.54 -6.84 1.48
C SER A 145 5.54 -7.54 2.41
N LEU A 146 6.71 -6.93 2.60
CA LEU A 146 7.77 -7.43 3.46
C LEU A 146 8.33 -6.34 4.38
N VAL A 147 8.93 -6.79 5.48
CA VAL A 147 9.69 -5.98 6.43
C VAL A 147 11.06 -6.62 6.57
N GLU A 148 12.10 -5.83 6.31
CA GLU A 148 13.50 -6.17 6.56
C GLU A 148 13.94 -5.53 7.88
N PHE A 149 14.58 -6.32 8.73
CA PHE A 149 15.06 -5.89 10.05
C PHE A 149 16.58 -5.70 10.05
N ILE A 150 17.08 -4.97 11.04
CA ILE A 150 18.51 -4.62 11.17
C ILE A 150 19.46 -5.82 11.32
N ASP A 151 18.93 -7.01 11.65
CA ASP A 151 19.69 -8.26 11.71
C ASP A 151 19.78 -8.99 10.36
N GLY A 152 19.17 -8.43 9.31
CA GLY A 152 19.11 -8.99 7.97
C GLY A 152 17.98 -9.99 7.75
N SER A 153 17.15 -10.25 8.76
CA SER A 153 15.95 -11.07 8.59
C SER A 153 14.88 -10.31 7.80
N VAL A 154 14.11 -11.06 7.01
CA VAL A 154 12.99 -10.51 6.23
C VAL A 154 11.74 -11.31 6.54
N MET A 155 10.71 -10.62 7.02
CA MET A 155 9.39 -11.19 7.23
C MET A 155 8.44 -10.74 6.12
N ALA A 156 7.61 -11.65 5.64
CA ALA A 156 6.64 -11.40 4.61
C ALA A 156 5.27 -11.94 5.03
N GLN A 157 4.21 -11.22 4.68
CA GLN A 157 2.86 -11.73 4.81
C GLN A 157 2.37 -12.25 3.45
N LEU A 158 1.92 -13.50 3.45
CA LEU A 158 1.44 -14.20 2.26
C LEU A 158 -0.04 -14.51 2.38
N GLY A 159 -0.76 -14.42 1.26
CA GLY A 159 -2.10 -14.98 1.13
C GLY A 159 -2.67 -14.81 -0.27
N ALA A 160 -3.86 -15.36 -0.49
CA ALA A 160 -4.58 -15.12 -1.74
C ALA A 160 -4.85 -13.61 -1.93
N PRO A 161 -4.92 -13.11 -3.18
CA PRO A 161 -5.25 -11.72 -3.49
C PRO A 161 -6.73 -11.44 -3.19
N ASP A 162 -7.05 -11.29 -1.90
CA ASP A 162 -8.42 -11.15 -1.40
C ASP A 162 -8.49 -10.15 -0.23
N MET A 163 -9.21 -9.04 -0.47
CA MET A 163 -9.36 -7.96 0.52
C MET A 163 -10.15 -8.36 1.76
N ARG A 164 -10.90 -9.47 1.74
CA ARG A 164 -11.57 -9.98 2.95
C ARG A 164 -10.57 -10.26 4.07
N MET A 165 -9.34 -10.66 3.73
CA MET A 165 -8.28 -10.95 4.68
C MET A 165 -7.79 -9.70 5.45
N PRO A 166 -7.29 -8.63 4.80
CA PRO A 166 -6.84 -7.44 5.53
C PRO A 166 -8.00 -6.70 6.21
N ILE A 167 -9.21 -6.69 5.62
CA ILE A 167 -10.42 -6.15 6.27
C ILE A 167 -10.69 -6.91 7.57
N GLN A 168 -10.78 -8.24 7.51
CA GLN A 168 -11.05 -9.05 8.70
C GLN A 168 -9.98 -8.85 9.78
N TYR A 169 -8.70 -8.78 9.39
CA TYR A 169 -7.62 -8.56 10.33
C TYR A 169 -7.75 -7.21 11.04
N ALA A 170 -8.08 -6.14 10.31
CA ALA A 170 -8.24 -4.81 10.89
C ALA A 170 -9.34 -4.74 11.97
N PHE A 171 -10.44 -5.49 11.78
CA PHE A 171 -11.55 -5.51 12.74
C PHE A 171 -11.36 -6.45 13.94
N HIS A 172 -10.52 -7.49 13.81
CA HIS A 172 -10.37 -8.53 14.85
C HIS A 172 -9.02 -8.52 15.54
N TYR A 173 -8.07 -7.71 15.06
CA TYR A 173 -6.77 -7.52 15.67
C TYR A 173 -6.90 -7.28 17.19
N PRO A 174 -6.12 -7.99 18.04
CA PRO A 174 -4.98 -8.85 17.71
C PRO A 174 -5.32 -10.33 17.44
N THR A 175 -6.60 -10.69 17.38
CA THR A 175 -7.07 -12.06 17.13
C THR A 175 -7.39 -12.32 15.65
N ARG A 176 -7.57 -13.60 15.30
CA ARG A 176 -7.95 -14.01 13.94
C ARG A 176 -9.23 -14.84 13.98
N LEU A 177 -10.07 -14.65 12.96
CA LEU A 177 -11.23 -15.50 12.72
C LEU A 177 -10.94 -16.57 11.66
N PRO A 178 -11.66 -17.71 11.69
CA PRO A 178 -11.63 -18.69 10.60
C PRO A 178 -12.03 -18.05 9.26
N SER A 179 -11.27 -18.34 8.20
CA SER A 179 -11.58 -17.84 6.85
C SER A 179 -12.68 -18.66 6.18
N SER A 180 -13.58 -17.98 5.46
CA SER A 180 -14.60 -18.59 4.59
C SER A 180 -14.21 -18.59 3.10
N TYR A 181 -13.00 -18.13 2.79
CA TYR A 181 -12.45 -17.99 1.45
C TYR A 181 -11.27 -18.94 1.23
N GLU A 182 -10.88 -19.08 -0.04
CA GLU A 182 -9.84 -20.00 -0.49
C GLU A 182 -8.50 -19.73 0.22
N LYS A 183 -7.87 -20.82 0.65
CA LYS A 183 -6.57 -20.76 1.33
C LYS A 183 -5.47 -20.82 0.28
N LEU A 184 -4.42 -20.04 0.50
CA LEU A 184 -3.23 -20.08 -0.34
C LEU A 184 -2.63 -21.49 -0.34
N ASN A 185 -2.41 -22.05 -1.54
CA ASN A 185 -1.65 -23.27 -1.74
C ASN A 185 -0.35 -22.97 -2.50
N LEU A 186 0.76 -22.87 -1.79
CA LEU A 186 2.06 -22.56 -2.40
C LEU A 186 2.55 -23.63 -3.40
N LEU A 187 2.12 -24.89 -3.24
CA LEU A 187 2.47 -25.95 -4.17
C LEU A 187 1.79 -25.76 -5.52
N GLU A 188 0.59 -25.18 -5.55
CA GLU A 188 -0.12 -24.84 -6.80
C GLU A 188 0.44 -23.58 -7.46
N ILE A 189 0.91 -22.61 -6.67
CA ILE A 189 1.55 -21.39 -7.20
C ILE A 189 2.89 -21.73 -7.88
N GLY A 190 3.69 -22.61 -7.26
CA GLY A 190 4.94 -23.14 -7.81
C GLY A 190 6.12 -22.17 -7.84
N SER A 191 5.93 -20.91 -8.23
CA SER A 191 6.99 -19.91 -8.34
C SER A 191 6.53 -18.50 -8.00
N LEU A 192 7.41 -17.74 -7.35
CA LEU A 192 7.20 -16.33 -7.02
C LEU A 192 8.32 -15.52 -7.65
N HIS A 193 7.97 -14.45 -8.37
CA HIS A 193 8.94 -13.63 -9.09
C HIS A 193 9.02 -12.23 -8.48
N PHE A 194 10.22 -11.67 -8.50
CA PHE A 194 10.55 -10.37 -7.91
C PHE A 194 11.42 -9.56 -8.85
N GLU A 195 11.01 -8.33 -9.13
CA GLU A 195 11.71 -7.43 -10.05
C GLU A 195 11.72 -6.00 -9.50
N LYS A 196 12.70 -5.20 -9.92
CA LYS A 196 12.71 -3.76 -9.61
C LYS A 196 11.68 -3.04 -10.50
N PRO A 197 10.97 -2.02 -10.00
CA PRO A 197 10.12 -1.20 -10.85
C PRO A 197 10.96 -0.39 -11.84
N ASP A 198 10.49 -0.28 -13.07
CA ASP A 198 11.08 0.57 -14.11
C ASP A 198 10.54 2.00 -13.97
N LEU A 199 11.35 2.90 -13.40
CA LEU A 199 10.96 4.29 -13.14
C LEU A 199 10.90 5.16 -14.41
N GLU A 200 11.64 4.80 -15.47
CA GLU A 200 11.55 5.51 -16.76
C GLU A 200 10.22 5.20 -17.46
N LYS A 201 9.76 3.95 -17.32
CA LYS A 201 8.45 3.51 -17.80
C LYS A 201 7.31 4.00 -16.92
N PHE A 202 7.50 4.06 -15.60
CA PHE A 202 6.48 4.45 -14.63
C PHE A 202 6.88 5.69 -13.80
N PRO A 203 6.96 6.88 -14.43
CA PRO A 203 7.43 8.10 -13.77
C PRO A 203 6.52 8.56 -12.62
N CYS A 204 5.25 8.15 -12.62
CA CYS A 204 4.32 8.43 -11.53
C CYS A 204 4.82 7.93 -10.17
N LEU A 205 5.49 6.78 -10.14
CA LEU A 205 6.09 6.26 -8.92
C LEU A 205 7.22 7.18 -8.42
N GLN A 206 8.08 7.65 -9.32
CA GLN A 206 9.14 8.60 -9.00
C GLN A 206 8.57 9.92 -8.47
N TYR A 207 7.54 10.47 -9.12
CA TYR A 207 6.88 11.71 -8.66
C TYR A 207 6.34 11.57 -7.24
N ALA A 208 5.83 10.39 -6.87
CA ALA A 208 5.40 10.15 -5.50
C ALA A 208 6.55 10.23 -4.50
N TYR A 209 7.70 9.60 -4.76
CA TYR A 209 8.88 9.75 -3.89
C TYR A 209 9.32 11.21 -3.78
N GLU A 210 9.41 11.92 -4.91
CA GLU A 210 9.85 13.32 -4.95
C GLU A 210 8.89 14.22 -4.16
N CYS A 211 7.58 14.14 -4.44
CA CYS A 211 6.57 14.92 -3.73
C CYS A 211 6.54 14.61 -2.23
N GLY A 212 6.72 13.33 -1.87
CA GLY A 212 6.77 12.88 -0.49
C GLY A 212 7.95 13.49 0.26
N LYS A 213 9.14 13.48 -0.35
CA LYS A 213 10.37 14.05 0.22
C LYS A 213 10.36 15.57 0.31
N ILE A 214 9.79 16.26 -0.69
CA ILE A 214 9.57 17.71 -0.63
C ILE A 214 8.63 18.05 0.53
N GLY A 215 7.60 17.23 0.74
CA GLY A 215 6.64 17.43 1.81
C GLY A 215 5.83 18.71 1.63
N GLY A 216 5.42 19.31 2.75
CA GLY A 216 4.54 20.48 2.75
C GLY A 216 3.20 20.17 2.08
N THR A 217 2.80 20.99 1.11
CA THR A 217 1.55 20.80 0.35
C THR A 217 1.71 19.90 -0.88
N THR A 218 2.94 19.53 -1.25
CA THR A 218 3.25 18.81 -2.49
C THR A 218 2.53 17.47 -2.62
N PRO A 219 2.46 16.62 -1.57
CA PRO A 219 1.67 15.38 -1.62
C PRO A 219 0.18 15.61 -1.87
N ALA A 220 -0.40 16.68 -1.31
CA ALA A 220 -1.80 17.04 -1.53
C ALA A 220 -2.03 17.54 -2.97
N VAL A 221 -1.09 18.27 -3.54
CA VAL A 221 -1.11 18.70 -4.96
C VAL A 221 -1.06 17.48 -5.87
N LEU A 222 -0.15 16.53 -5.64
CA LEU A 222 -0.06 15.29 -6.41
C LEU A 222 -1.38 14.50 -6.36
N ASN A 223 -1.98 14.37 -5.17
CA ASN A 223 -3.28 13.71 -4.99
C ASN A 223 -4.43 14.39 -5.72
N ALA A 224 -4.40 15.72 -5.84
CA ALA A 224 -5.43 16.46 -6.56
C ALA A 224 -5.23 16.47 -8.07
N ALA A 225 -3.99 16.38 -8.55
CA ALA A 225 -3.64 16.48 -9.96
C ALA A 225 -3.80 15.16 -10.75
N LYS A 226 -3.80 14.01 -10.06
CA LYS A 226 -3.89 12.69 -10.71
C LYS A 226 -5.23 12.40 -11.37
#